data_AF-A0A517L0Y6-F1
#
_entry.id   AF-A0A517L0Y6-F1
#
_cell.length_a   1.000
_cell.length_b   1.000
_cell.length_c   1.000
_cell.angle_alpha   90.00
_cell.angle_beta   90.00
_cell.angle_gamma   90.00
#
_symmetry.space_group_name_H-M   'P 1'
#
loop_
_entity.id
_entity.type
_entity.pdbx_description
1 polymer ?
#
loop_
_entity_poly.entity_id
_entity_poly.type
_entity_poly.pdbx_seq_one_letter_code
_entity_poly.pdbx_strand_id
1 'polypeptide(L)'
;MAAIKSKSTGASEIPLLFTIVSSNRHELLITSTLTSYSDLTSEIATLASTSPNCEEFMAKYKKKGAEEKVKSMKVKWGVSTGRDAIWPKATIVTEENLEAVLLMMERGGGVGRDVLEVVLEGMGEEEGK
;
A
#
# COMPACT_ATOMS: atom_id res chain seq x y z
N MET A 1 -33.67 -25.17 -3.11
CA MET A 1 -32.24 -25.57 -3.11
C MET A 1 -31.42 -24.35 -3.48
N ALA A 2 -30.51 -23.93 -2.61
CA ALA A 2 -29.76 -22.69 -2.74
C ALA A 2 -28.78 -22.73 -3.92
N ALA A 3 -28.87 -21.72 -4.79
CA ALA A 3 -27.81 -21.39 -5.72
C ALA A 3 -26.85 -20.43 -5.02
N ILE A 4 -25.64 -20.89 -4.72
CA ILE A 4 -24.51 -20.00 -4.45
C ILE A 4 -23.35 -20.49 -5.32
N LYS A 5 -23.32 -20.00 -6.56
CA LYS A 5 -22.09 -19.91 -7.35
C LYS A 5 -21.83 -18.44 -7.61
N SER A 6 -21.00 -17.83 -6.78
CA SER A 6 -20.14 -16.74 -7.22
C SER A 6 -18.77 -16.99 -6.62
N LYS A 7 -17.93 -17.68 -7.40
CA LYS A 7 -16.48 -17.62 -7.24
C LYS A 7 -16.01 -16.71 -8.37
N SER A 8 -16.06 -15.40 -8.17
CA SER A 8 -15.32 -14.48 -9.04
C SER A 8 -13.85 -14.56 -8.62
N THR A 9 -13.14 -15.56 -9.14
CA THR A 9 -11.68 -15.69 -9.03
C THR A 9 -11.01 -15.04 -10.23
N GLY A 10 -11.49 -13.85 -10.61
CA GLY A 10 -10.86 -13.03 -11.64
C GLY A 10 -9.97 -11.98 -10.97
N ALA A 11 -8.91 -11.57 -11.65
CA ALA A 11 -8.19 -10.36 -11.30
C ALA A 11 -9.20 -9.19 -11.24
N SER A 12 -9.16 -8.42 -10.17
CA SER A 12 -9.91 -7.19 -10.02
C SER A 12 -8.95 -6.03 -9.90
N GLU A 13 -9.29 -4.90 -10.50
CA GLU A 13 -8.52 -3.66 -10.36
C GLU A 13 -9.05 -2.88 -9.17
N ILE A 14 -8.16 -2.49 -8.27
CA ILE A 14 -8.48 -1.72 -7.07
C ILE A 14 -7.63 -0.46 -7.00
N PRO A 15 -8.21 0.69 -6.61
CA PRO A 15 -7.42 1.85 -6.26
C PRO A 15 -6.73 1.60 -4.92
N LEU A 16 -5.45 1.95 -4.85
CA LEU A 16 -4.60 1.80 -3.69
C LEU A 16 -3.96 3.14 -3.36
N LEU A 17 -4.15 3.60 -2.13
CA LEU A 17 -3.43 4.74 -1.57
C LEU A 17 -2.20 4.23 -0.83
N PHE A 18 -1.03 4.73 -1.18
CA PHE A 18 0.17 4.53 -0.38
C PHE A 18 0.71 5.84 0.21
N THR A 19 1.40 5.71 1.34
CA THR A 19 2.10 6.79 2.02
C THR A 19 3.52 6.37 2.32
N ILE A 20 4.47 7.30 2.19
CA ILE A 20 5.87 7.05 2.51
C ILE A 20 6.10 7.44 3.96
N VAL A 21 6.48 6.46 4.79
CA VAL A 21 6.74 6.64 6.23
C VAL A 21 7.75 7.76 6.45
N SER A 22 7.60 8.50 7.56
CA SER A 22 8.40 9.68 7.94
C SER A 22 8.22 10.92 7.04
N SER A 23 7.18 10.93 6.19
CA SER A 23 6.86 12.07 5.33
C SER A 23 5.35 12.26 5.15
N ASN A 24 4.94 13.36 4.52
CA ASN A 24 3.57 13.58 4.05
C ASN A 24 3.39 13.14 2.57
N ARG A 25 4.40 12.49 1.98
CA ARG A 25 4.38 12.03 0.58
C ARG A 25 3.41 10.87 0.46
N HIS A 26 2.57 10.93 -0.55
CA HIS A 26 1.57 9.91 -0.83
C HIS A 26 1.24 9.88 -2.31
N GLU A 27 0.68 8.77 -2.78
CA GLU A 27 0.16 8.67 -4.14
C GLU A 27 -0.91 7.57 -4.23
N LEU A 28 -1.75 7.67 -5.26
CA LEU A 28 -2.74 6.69 -5.66
C LEU A 28 -2.27 5.94 -6.91
N LEU A 29 -2.46 4.62 -6.91
CA LEU A 29 -2.35 3.81 -8.12
C LEU A 29 -3.54 2.88 -8.27
N ILE A 30 -3.76 2.37 -9.48
CA ILE A 30 -4.69 1.26 -9.71
C ILE A 30 -3.84 0.01 -9.84
N THR A 31 -4.15 -1.02 -9.06
CA THR A 31 -3.43 -2.29 -9.10
C THR A 31 -4.37 -3.48 -9.18
N SER A 32 -3.87 -4.59 -9.68
CA SER A 32 -4.61 -5.85 -9.73
C SER A 32 -4.50 -6.57 -8.39
N THR A 33 -5.57 -7.22 -7.94
CA THR A 33 -5.53 -8.14 -6.79
C THR A 33 -4.58 -9.32 -6.98
N LEU A 34 -4.15 -9.59 -8.21
CA LEU A 34 -3.17 -10.63 -8.56
C LEU A 34 -1.78 -10.06 -8.91
N THR A 35 -1.52 -8.78 -8.61
CA THR A 35 -0.19 -8.19 -8.81
C THR A 35 0.85 -8.92 -7.96
N SER A 36 2.08 -9.02 -8.47
CA SER A 36 3.18 -9.58 -7.70
C SER A 36 3.76 -8.56 -6.73
N TYR A 37 4.46 -9.04 -5.70
CA TYR A 37 5.14 -8.16 -4.74
C TYR A 37 6.22 -7.32 -5.42
N SER A 38 6.98 -7.90 -6.36
CA SER A 38 8.00 -7.17 -7.12
C SER A 38 7.41 -6.11 -8.04
N ASP A 39 6.27 -6.38 -8.69
CA ASP A 39 5.65 -5.41 -9.59
C ASP A 39 5.08 -4.24 -8.79
N LEU A 40 4.36 -4.51 -7.70
CA LEU A 40 3.78 -3.48 -6.84
C LEU A 40 4.88 -2.57 -6.24
N THR A 41 5.96 -3.16 -5.72
CA THR A 41 7.07 -2.38 -5.14
C THR A 41 7.83 -1.56 -6.20
N SER A 42 7.98 -2.09 -7.41
CA SER A 42 8.62 -1.36 -8.53
C SER A 42 7.76 -0.18 -9.00
N GLU A 43 6.45 -0.36 -9.07
CA GLU A 43 5.51 0.71 -9.41
C GLU A 43 5.51 1.81 -8.34
N ILE A 44 5.43 1.43 -7.06
CA ILE A 44 5.50 2.37 -5.93
C ILE A 44 6.82 3.14 -5.96
N ALA A 45 7.96 2.47 -6.16
CA ALA A 45 9.27 3.11 -6.30
C ALA A 45 9.31 4.13 -7.45
N THR A 46 8.74 3.76 -8.59
CA THR A 46 8.65 4.64 -9.76
C THR A 46 7.83 5.87 -9.41
N LEU A 47 6.64 5.70 -8.84
CA LEU A 47 5.77 6.81 -8.44
C LEU A 47 6.41 7.69 -7.36
N ALA A 48 7.06 7.09 -6.38
CA ALA A 48 7.75 7.82 -5.33
C ALA A 48 8.83 8.75 -5.92
N SER A 49 9.56 8.31 -6.96
CA SER A 49 10.60 9.12 -7.62
C SER A 49 10.11 10.14 -8.65
N THR A 50 8.91 9.95 -9.21
CA THR A 50 8.42 10.71 -10.38
C THR A 50 7.16 11.52 -10.12
N SER A 51 6.37 11.17 -9.12
CA SER A 51 5.11 11.85 -8.84
C SER A 51 5.33 13.19 -8.15
N PRO A 52 4.63 14.25 -8.58
CA PRO A 52 4.60 15.52 -7.86
C PRO A 52 4.01 15.40 -6.44
N ASN A 53 3.12 14.41 -6.19
CA ASN A 53 2.56 14.16 -4.86
C ASN A 53 3.58 13.50 -3.91
N CYS A 54 4.64 12.94 -4.48
CA CYS A 54 5.78 12.39 -3.77
C CYS A 54 7.02 13.28 -3.84
N GLU A 55 6.92 14.54 -4.27
CA GLU A 55 8.07 15.44 -4.23
C GLU A 55 8.46 15.82 -2.80
N GLU A 56 9.74 15.67 -2.46
CA GLU A 56 10.30 16.23 -1.24
C GLU A 56 10.57 17.72 -1.39
N PHE A 57 10.37 18.49 -0.31
CA PHE A 57 10.69 19.92 -0.27
C PHE A 57 12.15 20.24 -0.67
N MET A 58 13.08 19.28 -0.46
CA MET A 58 14.50 19.37 -0.81
C MET A 58 14.87 18.62 -2.11
N ALA A 59 13.91 18.11 -2.88
CA ALA A 59 14.15 17.28 -4.07
C ALA A 59 15.05 17.97 -5.12
N LYS A 60 15.01 19.31 -5.20
CA LYS A 60 15.88 20.10 -6.09
C LYS A 60 17.38 19.97 -5.79
N TYR A 61 17.74 19.51 -4.59
CA TYR A 61 19.13 19.29 -4.15
C TYR A 61 19.52 17.81 -4.10
N LYS A 62 18.58 16.87 -4.29
CA LYS A 62 18.91 15.45 -4.42
C LYS A 62 19.53 15.19 -5.80
N LYS A 63 20.57 14.35 -5.85
CA LYS A 63 21.13 13.88 -7.12
C LYS A 63 20.02 13.20 -7.91
N LYS A 64 19.75 13.68 -9.13
CA LYS A 64 18.86 13.00 -10.08
C LYS A 64 19.38 11.58 -10.29
N GLY A 65 18.53 10.58 -10.05
CA GLY A 65 18.85 9.17 -10.31
C GLY A 65 19.19 8.31 -9.07
N ALA A 66 18.90 8.77 -7.84
CA ALA A 66 18.80 7.83 -6.73
C ALA A 66 17.52 7.00 -6.89
N GLU A 67 17.68 5.72 -7.22
CA GLU A 67 16.58 4.77 -7.36
C GLU A 67 15.95 4.57 -5.97
N GLU A 68 14.72 5.05 -5.78
CA GLU A 68 13.98 4.78 -4.57
C GLU A 68 13.60 3.29 -4.58
N LYS A 69 13.92 2.55 -3.52
CA LYS A 69 13.59 1.14 -3.39
C LYS A 69 12.69 0.93 -2.18
N VAL A 70 11.68 0.09 -2.31
CA VAL A 70 10.80 -0.25 -1.19
C VAL A 70 11.49 -1.27 -0.29
N LYS A 71 11.73 -0.89 0.96
CA LYS A 71 12.30 -1.77 2.00
C LYS A 71 11.24 -2.69 2.60
N SER A 72 10.07 -2.14 2.90
CA SER A 72 8.97 -2.88 3.53
C SER A 72 7.63 -2.19 3.33
N MET A 73 6.55 -2.97 3.39
CA MET A 73 5.18 -2.49 3.28
C MET A 73 4.33 -2.95 4.45
N LYS A 74 3.39 -2.11 4.88
CA LYS A 74 2.44 -2.41 5.95
C LYS A 74 1.10 -1.76 5.62
N VAL A 75 0.01 -2.51 5.65
CA VAL A 75 -1.33 -1.92 5.49
C VAL A 75 -1.84 -1.45 6.85
N LYS A 76 -2.25 -0.20 6.95
CA LYS A 76 -3.05 0.35 8.05
C LYS A 76 -4.52 0.19 7.73
N TRP A 77 -5.23 -0.57 8.56
CA TRP A 77 -6.63 -0.87 8.33
C TRP A 77 -7.52 0.29 8.78
N GLY A 78 -8.36 0.78 7.88
CA GLY A 78 -9.38 1.80 8.13
C GLY A 78 -10.61 1.19 8.81
N VAL A 79 -10.46 0.73 10.06
CA VAL A 79 -11.56 0.08 10.78
C VAL A 79 -12.66 1.11 11.11
N SER A 80 -13.90 0.83 10.71
CA SER A 80 -15.08 1.58 11.15
C SER A 80 -15.69 0.93 12.39
N THR A 81 -16.08 1.79 13.33
CA THR A 81 -16.66 1.51 14.65
C THR A 81 -17.38 0.17 14.81
N GLY A 82 -16.92 -0.65 15.76
CA GLY A 82 -17.56 -1.90 16.21
C GLY A 82 -16.64 -3.12 16.21
N ARG A 83 -15.52 -3.06 15.47
CA ARG A 83 -14.47 -4.10 15.45
C ARG A 83 -13.12 -3.61 16.01
N ASP A 84 -13.02 -2.33 16.34
CA ASP A 84 -11.79 -1.61 16.66
C ASP A 84 -10.99 -2.19 17.84
N ALA A 85 -11.66 -2.87 18.79
CA ALA A 85 -11.00 -3.43 19.96
C ALA A 85 -10.25 -4.75 19.68
N ILE A 86 -10.63 -5.51 18.64
CA ILE A 86 -10.09 -6.84 18.34
C ILE A 86 -9.33 -6.86 17.01
N TRP A 87 -9.69 -5.98 16.07
CA TRP A 87 -9.04 -5.94 14.76
C TRP A 87 -7.61 -5.40 14.84
N PRO A 88 -6.63 -6.03 14.17
CA PRO A 88 -5.27 -5.50 14.14
C PRO A 88 -5.28 -4.10 13.49
N LYS A 89 -4.51 -3.17 14.07
CA LYS A 89 -4.37 -1.82 13.50
C LYS A 89 -3.64 -1.82 12.16
N ALA A 90 -2.74 -2.78 11.98
CA ALA A 90 -1.95 -2.90 10.77
C ALA A 90 -1.49 -4.34 10.53
N THR A 91 -1.18 -4.65 9.28
CA THR A 91 -0.63 -5.94 8.84
C THR A 91 0.63 -5.72 8.01
N ILE A 92 1.71 -6.44 8.33
CA ILE A 92 2.92 -6.46 7.50
C ILE A 92 2.60 -7.19 6.20
N VAL A 93 2.91 -6.56 5.08
CA VAL A 93 2.70 -7.13 3.75
C VAL A 93 3.96 -7.90 3.34
N THR A 94 3.75 -9.10 2.85
CA THR A 94 4.75 -10.07 2.42
C THR A 94 4.33 -10.61 1.06
N GLU A 95 5.24 -11.26 0.35
CA GLU A 95 4.90 -11.88 -0.94
C GLU A 95 3.79 -12.93 -0.78
N GLU A 96 3.82 -13.69 0.31
CA GLU A 96 2.89 -14.80 0.57
C GLU A 96 1.48 -14.34 0.93
N ASN A 97 1.32 -13.14 1.48
CA ASN A 97 0.03 -12.63 1.93
C ASN A 97 -0.53 -11.47 1.08
N LEU A 98 0.21 -11.00 0.07
CA LEU A 98 -0.15 -9.82 -0.72
C LEU A 98 -1.53 -9.96 -1.36
N GLU A 99 -1.80 -11.06 -2.06
CA GLU A 99 -3.10 -11.29 -2.71
C GLU A 99 -4.25 -11.21 -1.69
N ALA A 100 -4.07 -11.82 -0.52
CA ALA A 100 -5.07 -11.78 0.54
C ALA A 100 -5.27 -10.35 1.10
N VAL A 101 -4.18 -9.58 1.24
CA VAL A 101 -4.23 -8.17 1.66
C VAL A 101 -5.00 -7.34 0.64
N LEU A 102 -4.70 -7.47 -0.65
CA LEU A 102 -5.36 -6.70 -1.71
C LEU A 102 -6.85 -7.06 -1.83
N LEU A 103 -7.20 -8.35 -1.73
CA LEU A 103 -8.60 -8.79 -1.68
C LEU A 103 -9.34 -8.29 -0.43
N MET A 104 -8.63 -8.14 0.69
CA MET A 104 -9.20 -7.53 1.90
C MET A 104 -9.41 -6.02 1.72
N MET A 105 -8.50 -5.31 1.06
CA MET A 105 -8.66 -3.89 0.73
C MET A 105 -9.77 -3.65 -0.30
N GLU A 106 -9.99 -4.59 -1.22
CA GLU A 106 -11.10 -4.58 -2.18
C GLU A 106 -12.47 -4.70 -1.47
N ARG A 107 -12.56 -5.66 -0.54
CA ARG A 107 -13.84 -6.16 -0.01
C ARG A 107 -14.18 -5.64 1.38
N GLY A 108 -13.19 -5.24 2.15
CA GLY A 108 -13.32 -4.82 3.55
C GLY A 108 -13.77 -3.37 3.64
N GLY A 109 -14.79 -3.08 4.46
CA GLY A 109 -15.21 -1.73 4.88
C GLY A 109 -15.65 -0.72 3.81
N GLY A 110 -15.29 -0.93 2.53
CA GLY A 110 -15.37 0.00 1.41
C GLY A 110 -13.98 0.34 0.86
N VAL A 111 -13.83 0.24 -0.47
CA VAL A 111 -12.63 0.63 -1.22
C VAL A 111 -12.17 2.05 -0.83
N GLY A 112 -10.87 2.23 -0.61
CA GLY A 112 -10.26 3.54 -0.32
C GLY A 112 -10.21 3.94 1.16
N ARG A 113 -10.43 3.01 2.09
CA ARG A 113 -10.29 3.26 3.53
C ARG A 113 -8.94 2.84 4.11
N ASP A 114 -8.35 1.81 3.53
CA ASP A 114 -7.08 1.26 3.97
C ASP A 114 -5.92 2.00 3.31
N VAL A 115 -4.80 2.12 4.04
CA VAL A 115 -3.62 2.85 3.58
C VAL A 115 -2.43 1.90 3.57
N LEU A 116 -1.73 1.81 2.44
CA LEU A 116 -0.47 1.09 2.35
C LEU A 116 0.68 2.01 2.81
N GLU A 117 1.27 1.73 3.96
CA GLU A 117 2.51 2.38 4.38
C GLU A 117 3.71 1.72 3.73
N VAL A 118 4.59 2.54 3.19
CA VAL A 118 5.79 2.14 2.47
C VAL A 118 6.99 2.75 3.16
N VAL A 119 7.97 1.92 3.49
CA VAL A 119 9.29 2.37 3.93
C VAL A 119 10.24 2.26 2.74
N LEU A 120 10.89 3.36 2.37
CA LEU A 120 11.93 3.36 1.35
C LEU A 120 13.30 3.03 1.95
N GLU A 121 14.19 2.43 1.16
CA GLU A 121 15.58 2.24 1.54
C GLU A 121 16.25 3.59 1.87
N GLY A 122 17.06 3.61 2.93
CA GLY A 122 17.73 4.82 3.41
C GLY A 122 16.86 5.76 4.26
N MET A 123 15.55 5.51 4.38
CA MET A 123 14.68 6.15 5.38
C MET A 123 14.54 5.21 6.58
N GLY A 124 15.08 5.62 7.74
CA GLY A 124 14.95 4.88 8.99
C GLY A 124 13.53 4.93 9.52
N GLU A 125 13.05 3.83 10.12
CA GLU A 125 11.85 3.88 10.96
C GLU A 125 12.23 4.67 12.22
N GLU A 126 11.78 5.91 12.35
CA GLU A 126 11.73 6.54 13.68
C GLU A 126 10.67 5.80 14.48
N GLU A 127 11.12 4.84 15.30
CA GLU A 127 10.32 4.33 16.40
C GLU A 127 9.92 5.51 17.29
N GLY A 128 8.63 5.82 17.30
CA GLY A 128 8.05 6.83 18.17
C GLY A 128 8.42 6.55 19.63
N LYS A 129 9.03 7.54 20.27
CA LYS A 129 9.10 7.63 21.74
C LYS A 129 7.72 7.88 22.34
#